data_AF-A0A9X0A3F2-F1
#
_entry.id   AF-A0A9X0A3F2-F1
#
_cell.length_a   1.000
_cell.length_b   1.000
_cell.length_c   1.000
_cell.angle_alpha   90.00
_cell.angle_beta   90.00
_cell.angle_gamma   90.00
#
_symmetry.space_group_name_H-M   'P 1'
#
loop_
_entity.id
_entity.type
_entity.pdbx_description
1 polymer ?
#
loop_
_entity_poly.entity_id
_entity_poly.type
_entity_poly.pdbx_seq_one_letter_code
_entity_poly.pdbx_strand_id
1 'polypeptide(L)'
;METRTEVILSVVTVTAMTPLSTDVPHAATSSVRFVLLGINGHASTKTHRLLSLEEAKEEGPIAVVRPAFCKEHEGEMLKLFCETCDEAICRDCTSWSNRETTNTLLSRLLFQRNRLCKKVITCFQELTTHLNTRCEELIHDIEEFKMSKLKSLEIQQGELETALGSVGKQCKNFTERALENGSEVEIFEHVQANVQ
;
A
#
# COMPACT_ATOMS: atom_id res chain seq x y z
N MET A 1 -17.02 33.33 6.12
CA MET A 1 -17.46 31.97 6.45
C MET A 1 -17.59 31.19 5.16
N GLU A 2 -17.15 29.94 5.20
CA GLU A 2 -17.21 28.92 4.14
C GLU A 2 -16.25 29.08 2.95
N THR A 3 -15.03 28.68 3.26
CA THR A 3 -14.05 28.01 2.40
C THR A 3 -14.67 26.83 1.62
N ARG A 4 -14.61 26.87 0.30
CA ARG A 4 -14.67 25.67 -0.55
C ARG A 4 -13.32 25.49 -1.23
N THR A 5 -12.44 24.79 -0.53
CA THR A 5 -11.20 24.26 -1.07
C THR A 5 -11.58 22.98 -1.84
N GLU A 6 -11.68 23.07 -3.15
CA GLU A 6 -11.85 21.89 -3.99
C GLU A 6 -10.54 21.09 -3.99
N VAL A 7 -10.57 19.90 -3.39
CA VAL A 7 -9.49 18.92 -3.52
C VAL A 7 -9.59 18.31 -4.92
N ILE A 8 -8.79 18.84 -5.83
CA ILE A 8 -8.54 18.28 -7.16
C ILE A 8 -7.77 16.96 -6.94
N LEU A 9 -8.46 15.81 -7.00
CA LEU A 9 -7.79 14.52 -7.13
C LEU A 9 -7.56 14.25 -8.62
N SER A 10 -6.33 14.52 -9.04
CA SER A 10 -5.81 14.37 -10.39
C SER A 10 -6.04 12.97 -10.95
N VAL A 11 -6.76 12.92 -12.08
CA VAL A 11 -6.72 11.80 -13.03
C VAL A 11 -5.31 11.78 -13.62
N VAL A 12 -4.55 10.71 -13.38
CA VAL A 12 -3.30 10.48 -14.10
C VAL A 12 -3.65 9.97 -15.49
N THR A 13 -3.79 10.89 -16.45
CA THR A 13 -3.63 10.58 -17.87
C THR A 13 -2.14 10.49 -18.16
N VAL A 14 -1.63 9.28 -18.43
CA VAL A 14 -0.31 9.13 -19.05
C VAL A 14 -0.52 9.22 -20.56
N THR A 15 -0.24 10.40 -21.12
CA THR A 15 -0.11 10.58 -22.55
C THR A 15 1.32 11.03 -22.88
N ALA A 16 1.91 10.28 -23.80
CA ALA A 16 3.08 10.56 -24.65
C ALA A 16 4.47 10.63 -24.00
N MET A 17 5.37 9.76 -24.49
CA MET A 17 6.57 10.21 -25.22
C MET A 17 6.95 9.14 -26.26
N THR A 18 6.92 9.53 -27.53
CA THR A 18 7.66 8.88 -28.62
C THR A 18 9.17 8.96 -28.35
N PRO A 19 9.95 8.04 -28.95
CA PRO A 19 10.97 8.57 -29.85
C PRO A 19 11.15 7.75 -31.14
N LEU A 20 11.32 8.52 -32.21
CA LEU A 20 12.28 8.35 -33.30
C LEU A 20 12.09 7.20 -34.31
N SER A 21 11.69 7.61 -35.52
CA SER A 21 11.97 6.92 -36.78
C SER A 21 13.43 6.52 -36.88
N THR A 22 13.69 5.26 -37.22
CA THR A 22 14.54 4.93 -38.36
C THR A 22 13.96 3.73 -39.07
N ASP A 23 13.72 3.90 -40.37
CA ASP A 23 13.32 2.88 -41.31
C ASP A 23 14.27 1.67 -41.26
N VAL A 24 13.73 0.47 -41.03
CA VAL A 24 14.08 -0.69 -41.85
C VAL A 24 12.88 -1.65 -41.92
N PRO A 25 12.28 -1.89 -43.11
CA PRO A 25 11.35 -2.98 -43.28
C PRO A 25 12.15 -4.28 -43.36
N HIS A 26 12.50 -4.87 -42.22
CA HIS A 26 12.88 -6.28 -42.22
C HIS A 26 11.60 -7.08 -42.36
N ALA A 27 11.43 -7.64 -43.56
CA ALA A 27 10.39 -8.60 -43.88
C ALA A 27 10.15 -9.51 -42.69
N ALA A 28 8.97 -9.39 -42.06
CA ALA A 28 8.43 -10.44 -41.24
C ALA A 28 8.25 -11.62 -42.19
N THR A 29 9.29 -12.46 -42.30
CA THR A 29 9.11 -13.82 -42.75
C THR A 29 8.17 -14.42 -41.73
N SER A 30 6.87 -14.38 -42.03
CA SER A 30 5.91 -15.27 -41.44
C SER A 30 6.45 -16.66 -41.72
N SER A 31 7.27 -17.17 -40.80
CA SER A 31 7.59 -18.58 -40.71
C SER A 31 6.28 -19.22 -40.33
N VAL A 32 5.41 -19.42 -41.34
CA VAL A 32 4.21 -20.23 -41.23
C VAL A 32 4.73 -21.61 -40.91
N ARG A 33 4.82 -21.92 -39.61
CA ARG A 33 5.18 -23.24 -39.14
C ARG A 33 3.99 -24.11 -39.52
N PHE A 34 4.08 -24.72 -40.70
CA PHE A 34 3.09 -25.70 -41.14
C PHE A 34 3.10 -26.83 -40.12
N VAL A 35 2.05 -26.89 -39.30
CA VAL A 35 1.82 -28.02 -38.42
C VAL A 35 1.39 -29.18 -39.32
N LEU A 36 2.35 -29.98 -39.76
CA LEU A 36 2.06 -31.30 -40.31
C LEU A 36 1.58 -32.16 -39.13
N LEU A 37 0.26 -32.20 -38.91
CA LEU A 37 -0.36 -33.14 -37.98
C LEU A 37 -0.10 -34.54 -38.51
N GLY A 38 0.95 -35.18 -37.99
CA GLY A 38 1.26 -36.57 -38.25
C GLY A 38 0.06 -37.45 -37.92
N ILE A 39 -0.29 -38.33 -38.85
CA ILE A 39 -1.27 -39.41 -38.70
C ILE A 39 -0.84 -40.35 -37.57
N ASN A 40 -1.16 -40.00 -36.33
CA ASN A 40 -1.08 -40.94 -35.22
C ASN A 40 -2.20 -41.97 -35.38
N GLY A 41 -1.79 -43.23 -35.53
CA GLY A 41 -2.63 -44.35 -35.91
C GLY A 41 -3.88 -44.52 -35.04
N HIS A 42 -5.04 -44.50 -35.70
CA HIS A 42 -6.29 -44.95 -35.12
C HIS A 42 -6.92 -45.98 -36.07
N ALA A 43 -7.01 -47.23 -35.60
CA ALA A 43 -7.52 -48.39 -36.31
C ALA A 43 -9.05 -48.37 -36.45
N SER A 44 -9.59 -47.53 -37.34
CA SER A 44 -11.00 -47.64 -37.75
C SER A 44 -11.15 -47.25 -39.22
N THR A 45 -11.11 -48.23 -40.12
CA THR A 45 -11.25 -48.02 -41.58
C THR A 45 -12.71 -48.08 -42.06
N LYS A 46 -13.70 -48.03 -41.16
CA LYS A 46 -15.12 -48.23 -41.51
C LYS A 46 -15.73 -47.09 -42.35
N THR A 47 -15.06 -45.95 -42.45
CA THR A 47 -15.50 -44.78 -43.23
C THR A 47 -14.43 -44.28 -44.23
N HIS A 48 -13.43 -45.11 -44.54
CA HIS A 48 -12.30 -44.71 -45.37
C HIS A 48 -12.38 -45.30 -46.79
N ARG A 49 -12.20 -44.44 -47.81
CA ARG A 49 -11.90 -44.86 -49.19
C ARG A 49 -10.41 -45.24 -49.24
N LEU A 50 -10.13 -46.52 -49.45
CA LEU A 50 -8.76 -47.00 -49.70
C LEU A 50 -8.39 -46.62 -51.14
N LEU A 51 -7.26 -45.94 -51.30
CA LEU A 51 -6.69 -45.60 -52.61
C LEU A 51 -5.49 -46.50 -52.89
N SER A 52 -5.35 -46.92 -54.13
CA SER A 52 -4.14 -47.57 -54.64
C SER A 52 -2.97 -46.58 -54.70
N LEU A 53 -1.75 -47.12 -54.79
CA LEU A 53 -0.53 -46.32 -54.85
C LEU A 53 -0.49 -45.45 -56.11
N GLU A 54 -1.12 -45.91 -57.18
CA GLU A 54 -1.28 -45.22 -58.46
C GLU A 54 -2.28 -44.07 -58.35
N GLU A 55 -3.46 -44.30 -57.74
CA GLU A 55 -4.47 -43.26 -57.52
C GLU A 55 -3.98 -42.16 -56.58
N ALA A 56 -3.22 -42.50 -55.54
CA ALA A 56 -2.63 -41.51 -54.64
C ALA A 56 -1.53 -40.66 -55.30
N LYS A 57 -0.84 -41.20 -56.31
CA LYS A 57 0.14 -40.45 -57.11
C LYS A 57 -0.53 -39.46 -58.07
N GLU A 58 -1.68 -39.83 -58.61
CA GLU A 58 -2.44 -39.01 -59.56
C GLU A 58 -3.18 -37.86 -58.87
N GLU A 59 -3.81 -38.14 -57.73
CA GLU A 59 -4.55 -37.15 -56.90
C GLU A 59 -3.61 -36.28 -56.03
N GLY A 60 -2.33 -36.62 -55.98
CA GLY A 60 -1.29 -35.88 -55.27
C GLY A 60 -1.38 -35.96 -53.73
N PRO A 61 -0.55 -35.16 -53.01
CA PRO A 61 -0.40 -35.26 -51.55
C PRO A 61 -1.71 -35.07 -50.77
N ILE A 62 -2.66 -34.31 -51.34
CA ILE A 62 -3.96 -34.00 -50.74
C ILE A 62 -4.79 -35.27 -50.55
N ALA A 63 -4.62 -36.28 -51.42
CA ALA A 63 -5.32 -37.56 -51.34
C ALA A 63 -5.05 -38.36 -50.06
N VAL A 64 -3.93 -38.06 -49.38
CA VAL A 64 -3.45 -38.78 -48.18
C VAL A 64 -3.54 -37.93 -46.91
N VAL A 65 -3.80 -36.63 -47.04
CA VAL A 65 -3.95 -35.73 -45.88
C VAL A 65 -5.32 -35.94 -45.26
N ARG A 66 -5.35 -36.53 -44.07
CA ARG A 66 -6.55 -36.63 -43.25
C ARG A 66 -6.78 -35.30 -42.52
N PRO A 67 -7.87 -34.56 -42.79
CA PRO A 67 -8.18 -33.37 -42.02
C PRO A 67 -8.47 -33.74 -40.56
N ALA A 68 -7.83 -33.04 -39.62
CA ALA A 68 -8.15 -33.13 -38.21
C ALA A 68 -9.24 -32.10 -37.88
N PHE A 69 -10.29 -32.56 -37.22
CA PHE A 69 -11.44 -31.72 -36.83
C PHE A 69 -11.41 -31.43 -35.34
N CYS A 70 -11.96 -30.28 -34.97
CA CYS A 70 -12.14 -29.88 -33.59
C CYS A 70 -13.09 -30.84 -32.86
N LYS A 71 -12.79 -31.13 -31.59
CA LYS A 71 -13.65 -31.96 -30.72
C LYS A 71 -14.84 -31.17 -30.17
N GLU A 72 -14.67 -29.86 -30.01
CA GLU A 72 -15.68 -28.97 -29.41
C GLU A 72 -16.58 -28.30 -30.47
N HIS A 73 -16.09 -28.15 -31.70
CA HIS A 73 -16.79 -27.50 -32.80
C HIS A 73 -16.91 -28.47 -33.99
N GLU A 74 -18.08 -29.09 -34.13
CA GLU A 74 -18.32 -30.11 -35.16
C GLU A 74 -18.13 -29.53 -36.57
N GLY A 75 -17.33 -30.21 -37.41
CA GLY A 75 -17.04 -29.80 -38.78
C GLY A 75 -15.93 -28.76 -38.96
N GLU A 76 -15.46 -28.12 -37.87
CA GLU A 76 -14.38 -27.14 -37.95
C GLU A 76 -13.00 -27.81 -37.97
N MET A 77 -12.13 -27.38 -38.90
CA MET A 77 -10.78 -27.93 -39.04
C MET A 77 -9.78 -27.26 -38.07
N LEU A 78 -8.89 -28.08 -37.50
CA LEU A 78 -7.75 -27.59 -36.73
C LEU A 78 -6.70 -27.00 -37.69
N LYS A 79 -6.52 -25.68 -37.67
CA LYS A 79 -5.62 -24.95 -38.59
C LYS A 79 -4.62 -24.03 -37.88
N LEU A 80 -4.80 -23.81 -36.58
CA LEU A 80 -4.01 -22.86 -35.80
C LEU A 80 -3.29 -23.61 -34.68
N PHE A 81 -2.16 -23.07 -34.21
CA PHE A 81 -1.47 -23.58 -33.02
C PHE A 81 -1.59 -22.55 -31.90
N CYS A 82 -2.04 -22.99 -30.72
CA CYS A 82 -2.14 -22.14 -29.54
C CYS A 82 -0.87 -22.25 -28.70
N GLU A 83 -0.07 -21.18 -28.62
CA GLU A 83 1.15 -21.19 -27.79
C GLU A 83 0.85 -21.34 -26.30
N THR A 84 -0.28 -20.80 -25.81
CA THR A 84 -0.67 -20.89 -24.40
C THR A 84 -1.09 -22.31 -23.98
N CYS A 85 -1.67 -23.06 -24.92
CA CYS A 85 -2.18 -24.42 -24.67
C CYS A 85 -1.25 -25.51 -25.20
N ASP A 86 -0.23 -25.15 -25.99
CA ASP A 86 0.70 -26.06 -26.69
C ASP A 86 -0.02 -27.11 -27.56
N GLU A 87 -1.15 -26.73 -28.17
CA GLU A 87 -2.03 -27.63 -28.92
C GLU A 87 -2.58 -26.99 -30.21
N ALA A 88 -2.94 -27.84 -31.18
CA ALA A 88 -3.61 -27.42 -32.41
C ALA A 88 -5.10 -27.14 -32.16
N ILE A 89 -5.57 -25.96 -32.57
CA ILE A 89 -6.94 -25.47 -32.33
C ILE A 89 -7.63 -25.04 -33.65
N CYS A 90 -8.96 -25.03 -33.66
CA CYS A 90 -9.73 -24.41 -34.76
C CYS A 90 -9.85 -22.89 -34.56
N ARG A 91 -10.41 -22.20 -35.56
CA ARG A 91 -10.65 -20.75 -35.47
C ARG A 91 -11.51 -20.39 -34.27
N ASP A 92 -12.57 -21.14 -33.99
CA ASP A 92 -13.53 -20.80 -32.93
C ASP A 92 -12.96 -21.04 -31.53
N CYS A 93 -12.08 -22.04 -31.37
CA CYS A 93 -11.33 -22.27 -30.13
C CYS A 93 -10.43 -21.10 -29.72
N THR A 94 -9.95 -20.27 -30.65
CA THR A 94 -9.18 -19.05 -30.31
C THR A 94 -9.99 -18.09 -29.44
N SER A 95 -11.30 -18.10 -29.64
CA SER A 95 -12.22 -17.21 -28.93
C SER A 95 -12.61 -17.75 -27.55
N TRP A 96 -12.57 -19.06 -27.33
CA TRP A 96 -13.14 -19.71 -26.14
C TRP A 96 -12.08 -20.17 -25.12
N SER A 97 -11.04 -20.91 -25.53
CA SER A 97 -10.06 -21.52 -24.62
C SER A 97 -9.11 -20.49 -23.99
N ASN A 98 -8.85 -19.38 -24.70
CA ASN A 98 -8.09 -18.26 -24.14
C ASN A 98 -8.89 -17.51 -23.07
N ARG A 99 -10.23 -17.53 -23.11
CA ARG A 99 -11.06 -16.80 -22.14
C ARG A 99 -11.01 -17.43 -20.76
N GLU A 100 -11.03 -18.75 -20.64
CA GLU A 100 -11.02 -19.42 -19.33
C GLU A 100 -9.66 -19.27 -18.62
N THR A 101 -8.56 -19.43 -19.36
CA THR A 101 -7.20 -19.21 -18.85
C THR A 101 -6.92 -17.73 -18.55
N THR A 102 -7.38 -16.81 -19.40
CA THR A 102 -7.28 -15.37 -19.09
C THR A 102 -8.15 -14.99 -17.89
N ASN A 103 -9.36 -15.54 -17.75
CA ASN A 103 -10.22 -15.28 -16.59
C ASN A 103 -9.60 -15.79 -15.28
N THR A 104 -8.96 -16.95 -15.29
CA THR A 104 -8.26 -17.49 -14.10
C THR A 104 -7.01 -16.66 -13.74
N LEU A 105 -6.21 -16.26 -14.75
CA LEU A 105 -5.07 -15.36 -14.54
C LEU A 105 -5.51 -14.00 -14.00
N LEU A 106 -6.54 -13.39 -14.59
CA LEU A 106 -7.12 -12.12 -14.16
C LEU A 106 -7.60 -12.21 -12.70
N SER A 107 -8.29 -13.29 -12.36
CA SER A 107 -8.76 -13.52 -10.98
C SER A 107 -7.60 -13.60 -9.98
N ARG A 108 -6.51 -14.30 -10.33
CA ARG A 108 -5.30 -14.39 -9.49
C ARG A 108 -4.62 -13.03 -9.34
N LEU A 109 -4.47 -12.27 -10.42
CA LEU A 109 -3.85 -10.93 -10.38
C LEU A 109 -4.70 -9.94 -9.56
N LEU A 110 -6.02 -9.97 -9.71
CA LEU A 110 -6.95 -9.16 -8.92
C LEU A 110 -6.89 -9.53 -7.43
N PHE A 111 -6.86 -10.83 -7.11
CA PHE A 111 -6.69 -11.30 -5.73
C PHE A 111 -5.37 -10.83 -5.14
N GLN A 112 -4.26 -10.97 -5.88
CA GLN A 112 -2.94 -10.53 -5.45
C GLN A 112 -2.89 -9.00 -5.25
N ARG A 113 -3.42 -8.23 -6.20
CA ARG A 113 -3.56 -6.77 -6.09
C ARG A 113 -4.34 -6.40 -4.83
N ASN A 114 -5.51 -6.98 -4.64
CA ASN A 114 -6.36 -6.70 -3.48
C ASN A 114 -5.67 -7.06 -2.17
N ARG A 115 -4.94 -8.18 -2.13
CA ARG A 115 -4.15 -8.58 -0.96
C ARG A 115 -3.04 -7.58 -0.65
N LEU A 116 -2.31 -7.11 -1.67
CA LEU A 116 -1.26 -6.11 -1.51
C LEU A 116 -1.83 -4.77 -1.05
N CYS A 117 -2.90 -4.29 -1.69
CA CYS A 117 -3.59 -3.07 -1.27
C CYS A 117 -4.06 -3.16 0.19
N LYS A 118 -4.64 -4.29 0.61
CA LYS A 118 -5.02 -4.52 2.01
C LYS A 118 -3.82 -4.40 2.94
N LYS A 119 -2.70 -5.07 2.64
CA LYS A 119 -1.47 -4.98 3.46
C LYS A 119 -0.97 -3.55 3.60
N VAL A 120 -0.93 -2.81 2.50
CA VAL A 120 -0.50 -1.40 2.49
C VAL A 120 -1.43 -0.56 3.36
N ILE A 121 -2.75 -0.69 3.17
CA ILE A 121 -3.74 0.04 3.96
C ILE A 121 -3.60 -0.29 5.46
N THR A 122 -3.51 -1.57 5.81
CA THR A 122 -3.34 -2.01 7.20
C THR A 122 -2.05 -1.44 7.80
N CYS A 123 -0.93 -1.47 7.07
CA CYS A 123 0.32 -0.91 7.55
C CYS A 123 0.22 0.61 7.83
N PHE A 124 -0.41 1.38 6.93
CA PHE A 124 -0.62 2.81 7.17
C PHE A 124 -1.59 3.07 8.32
N GLN A 125 -2.63 2.23 8.49
CA GLN A 125 -3.54 2.31 9.63
C GLN A 125 -2.80 2.06 10.94
N GLU A 126 -1.98 1.01 11.02
CA GLU A 126 -1.13 0.70 12.18
C GLU A 126 -0.14 1.84 12.49
N LEU A 127 0.52 2.39 11.47
CA LEU A 127 1.42 3.53 11.67
C LEU A 127 0.66 4.76 12.20
N THR A 128 -0.55 5.01 11.68
CA THR A 128 -1.40 6.12 12.13
C THR A 128 -1.83 5.93 13.57
N THR A 129 -2.24 4.72 13.96
CA THR A 129 -2.62 4.45 15.35
C THR A 129 -1.44 4.60 16.30
N HIS A 130 -0.26 4.07 15.95
CA HIS A 130 0.94 4.21 16.77
C HIS A 130 1.34 5.68 16.96
N LEU A 131 1.31 6.49 15.90
CA LEU A 131 1.60 7.92 16.00
C LEU A 131 0.60 8.65 16.87
N ASN A 132 -0.70 8.38 16.70
CA ASN A 132 -1.74 9.01 17.50
C ASN A 132 -1.59 8.66 18.99
N THR A 133 -1.40 7.38 19.31
CA THR A 133 -1.15 6.93 20.69
C THR A 133 0.08 7.63 21.28
N ARG A 134 1.18 7.72 20.52
CA ARG A 134 2.38 8.40 21.02
C ARG A 134 2.17 9.89 21.24
N CYS A 135 1.39 10.55 20.37
CA CYS A 135 1.01 11.94 20.56
C CYS A 135 0.17 12.13 21.83
N GLU A 136 -0.82 11.26 22.07
CA GLU A 136 -1.67 11.30 23.26
C GLU A 136 -0.84 11.11 24.55
N GLU A 137 0.08 10.14 24.56
CA GLU A 137 1.01 9.94 25.68
C GLU A 137 1.88 11.19 25.95
N LEU A 138 2.47 11.77 24.90
CA LEU A 138 3.30 12.97 25.04
C LEU A 138 2.51 14.17 25.55
N ILE A 139 1.27 14.33 25.10
CA ILE A 139 0.38 15.39 25.58
C ILE A 139 0.09 15.17 27.07
N HIS A 140 -0.28 13.95 27.46
CA HIS A 140 -0.52 13.58 28.85
C HIS A 140 0.71 13.86 29.73
N ASP A 141 1.90 13.41 29.31
CA ASP A 141 3.15 13.63 30.05
C ASP A 141 3.45 15.13 30.25
N ILE A 142 3.21 15.95 29.23
CA ILE A 142 3.39 17.41 29.31
C ILE A 142 2.37 18.04 30.27
N GLU A 143 1.12 17.61 30.21
CA GLU A 143 0.06 18.09 31.11
C GLU A 143 0.37 17.73 32.57
N GLU A 144 0.77 16.48 32.82
CA GLU A 144 1.15 16.01 34.15
C GLU A 144 2.39 16.75 34.68
N PHE A 145 3.41 16.95 33.84
CA PHE A 145 4.58 17.73 34.20
C PHE A 145 4.21 19.18 34.54
N LYS A 146 3.36 19.80 33.72
CA LYS A 146 2.86 21.16 33.95
C LYS A 146 2.11 21.25 35.27
N MET A 147 1.19 20.31 35.55
CA MET A 147 0.42 20.29 36.80
C MET A 147 1.33 20.12 38.03
N SER A 148 2.29 19.20 37.96
CA SER A 148 3.27 18.98 39.03
C SER A 148 4.13 20.21 39.29
N LYS A 149 4.56 20.89 38.22
CA LYS A 149 5.35 22.12 38.33
C LYS A 149 4.55 23.28 38.90
N LEU A 150 3.31 23.47 38.46
CA LEU A 150 2.40 24.49 38.99
C LEU A 150 2.17 24.31 40.48
N LYS A 151 1.82 23.09 40.92
CA LYS A 151 1.64 22.77 42.34
C LYS A 151 2.89 23.07 43.17
N SER A 152 4.07 22.75 42.64
CA SER A 152 5.34 23.05 43.33
C SER A 152 5.57 24.56 43.49
N LEU A 153 5.24 25.35 42.46
CA LEU A 153 5.35 26.81 42.50
C LEU A 153 4.32 27.45 43.45
N GLU A 154 3.09 26.94 43.47
CA GLU A 154 2.06 27.39 44.42
C GLU A 154 2.48 27.17 45.87
N ILE A 155 3.08 26.02 46.17
CA ILE A 155 3.63 25.72 47.51
C ILE A 155 4.77 26.71 47.85
N GLN A 156 5.74 26.87 46.94
CA GLN A 156 6.87 27.80 47.16
C GLN A 156 6.41 29.25 47.34
N GLN A 157 5.40 29.69 46.59
CA GLN A 157 4.80 31.00 46.74
C GLN A 157 4.16 31.15 48.12
N GLY A 158 3.35 30.18 48.57
CA GLY A 158 2.71 30.21 49.88
C GLY A 158 3.70 30.21 51.05
N GLU A 159 4.79 29.46 50.94
CA GLU A 159 5.89 29.47 51.90
C GLU A 159 6.57 30.84 51.97
N LEU A 160 6.84 31.46 50.82
CA LEU A 160 7.47 32.77 50.74
C LEU A 160 6.56 33.88 51.29
N GLU A 161 5.27 33.86 50.96
CA GLU A 161 4.27 34.79 51.50
C GLU A 161 4.16 34.66 53.03
N THR A 162 4.18 33.44 53.54
CA THR A 162 4.17 33.15 54.98
C THR A 162 5.42 33.69 55.67
N ALA A 163 6.61 33.46 55.09
CA ALA A 163 7.88 33.94 55.61
C ALA A 163 7.98 35.48 55.56
N LEU A 164 7.49 36.11 54.49
CA LEU A 164 7.44 37.57 54.41
C LEU A 164 6.50 38.15 55.48
N GLY A 165 5.34 37.52 55.70
CA GLY A 165 4.40 37.92 56.74
C GLY A 165 4.97 37.78 58.15
N SER A 166 5.77 36.75 58.43
CA SER A 166 6.41 36.57 59.73
C SER A 166 7.50 37.62 59.98
N VAL A 167 8.38 37.85 59.01
CA VAL A 167 9.44 38.88 59.10
C VAL A 167 8.81 40.27 59.25
N GLY A 168 7.78 40.59 58.47
CA GLY A 168 7.07 41.86 58.58
C GLY A 168 6.47 42.10 59.97
N LYS A 169 5.85 41.07 60.56
CA LYS A 169 5.34 41.13 61.95
C LYS A 169 6.46 41.28 62.96
N GLN A 170 7.55 40.52 62.82
CA GLN A 170 8.70 40.59 63.72
C GLN A 170 9.35 41.98 63.70
N CYS A 171 9.60 42.55 62.52
CA CYS A 171 10.15 43.89 62.36
C CYS A 171 9.22 44.97 62.95
N LYS A 172 7.91 44.87 62.71
CA LYS A 172 6.94 45.82 63.27
C LYS A 172 6.95 45.76 64.80
N ASN A 173 6.84 44.57 65.38
CA ASN A 173 6.81 44.38 66.83
C ASN A 173 8.11 44.86 67.50
N PHE A 174 9.26 44.60 66.86
CA PHE A 174 10.55 45.10 67.32
C PHE A 174 10.59 46.63 67.32
N THR A 175 10.18 47.25 66.22
CA THR A 175 10.21 48.72 66.07
C THR A 175 9.25 49.39 67.07
N GLU A 176 8.05 48.85 67.25
CA GLU A 176 7.05 49.37 68.20
C GLU A 176 7.59 49.31 69.65
N ARG A 177 8.16 48.17 70.07
CA ARG A 177 8.78 48.03 71.40
C ARG A 177 9.97 48.96 71.62
N ALA A 178 10.83 49.12 70.60
CA ALA A 178 11.99 49.99 70.70
C ALA A 178 11.59 51.47 70.85
N LEU A 179 10.49 51.90 70.21
CA LEU A 179 9.97 53.26 70.32
C LEU A 179 9.25 53.53 71.66
N GLU A 180 8.52 52.55 72.18
CA GLU A 180 7.74 52.70 73.42
C GLU A 180 8.62 52.62 74.68
N ASN A 181 9.60 51.73 74.71
CA ASN A 181 10.34 51.38 75.93
C ASN A 181 11.86 51.64 75.86
N GLY A 182 12.39 52.08 74.71
CA GLY A 182 13.83 52.05 74.46
C GLY A 182 14.67 53.00 75.31
N SER A 183 15.39 52.46 76.29
CA SER A 183 16.71 53.00 76.68
C SER A 183 17.81 52.34 75.83
N GLU A 184 18.95 53.01 75.67
CA GLU A 184 20.07 52.57 74.80
C GLU A 184 20.55 51.14 75.09
N VAL A 185 20.44 50.68 76.34
CA VAL A 185 20.88 49.34 76.78
C VAL A 185 19.91 48.23 76.35
N GLU A 186 18.60 48.45 76.42
CA GLU A 186 17.58 47.44 76.07
C GLU A 186 17.48 47.21 74.56
N ILE A 187 17.77 48.24 73.76
CA ILE A 187 17.84 48.14 72.29
C ILE A 187 19.00 47.23 71.87
N PHE A 188 20.14 47.31 72.58
CA PHE A 188 21.33 46.53 72.24
C PHE A 188 21.19 45.03 72.56
N GLU A 189 20.59 44.67 73.70
CA GLU A 189 20.37 43.25 74.07
C GLU A 189 19.41 42.52 73.10
N HIS A 190 18.35 43.20 72.65
CA HIS A 190 17.37 42.59 71.73
C HIS A 190 17.93 42.37 70.32
N VAL A 191 18.84 43.23 69.85
CA VAL A 191 19.54 43.03 68.57
C VAL A 191 20.48 41.84 68.65
N GLN A 192 21.17 41.65 69.77
CA GLN A 192 22.13 40.56 69.94
C GLN A 192 21.46 39.18 70.03
N ALA A 193 20.23 39.10 70.56
CA ALA A 193 19.45 37.86 70.66
C ALA A 193 18.80 37.38 69.33
N ASN A 194 18.64 38.26 68.33
CA ASN A 194 18.02 37.92 67.04
C ASN A 194 19.04 37.61 65.92
N VAL A 195 20.34 37.62 66.22
CA VAL A 195 21.44 37.42 65.26
C VAL A 195 22.13 36.04 65.42
N GLN A 196 21.64 35.18 66.31
CA GLN A 196 22.05 33.76 66.42
C GLN A 196 21.02 32.83 65.79
#